data_AF-A0A8H8Z1T5-F1
#
_entry.id   AF-A0A8H8Z1T5-F1
#
_cell.length_a   1.000
_cell.length_b   1.000
_cell.length_c   1.000
_cell.angle_alpha   90.00
_cell.angle_beta   90.00
_cell.angle_gamma   90.00
#
_symmetry.space_group_name_H-M   'P 1'
#
loop_
_entity.id
_entity.type
_entity.pdbx_description
1 polymer ?
#
loop_
_entity_poly.entity_id
_entity_poly.type
_entity_poly.pdbx_seq_one_letter_code
_entity_poly.pdbx_strand_id
1 'polypeptide(L)'
;MRVVQNIQMKLGEIDVSQIKFDLRSRDDIPKVLRGLQYLYLDEALRQKVFALLESEIAPKVDKRTGRPGMTLWSILVCGVLRLDLNVDYDRLHELVNQHKTLREMLGHGLYDDDKKYAYQTLVDNVSLLTPELLDKLNQLIVEGGHIVVKKGESALRGRCDSFVVETDVHFPTDINLLWDAMRKAITLTALWCESLQLSDWRQYRYNLRQLKRLMRSAQSKKRRKAKAEGQQEDAQMIQAYQASSQSQIPRLNF
;
A
#
# COMPACT_ATOMS: atom_id res chain seq x y z
N MET A 1 -3.98 14.18 26.99
CA MET A 1 -4.43 12.87 27.53
C MET A 1 -4.95 12.01 26.38
N ARG A 2 -4.49 10.76 26.22
CA ARG A 2 -5.10 9.78 25.30
C ARG A 2 -5.92 8.80 26.14
N VAL A 3 -7.16 8.57 25.71
CA VAL A 3 -8.05 7.58 26.31
C VAL A 3 -8.26 6.45 25.31
N VAL A 4 -8.48 5.23 25.82
CA VAL A 4 -8.79 4.07 24.99
C VAL A 4 -10.03 4.34 24.14
N GLN A 5 -11.11 4.74 24.82
CA GLN A 5 -12.38 5.15 24.25
C GLN A 5 -13.10 6.05 25.27
N ASN A 6 -14.06 6.85 24.80
CA ASN A 6 -14.95 7.57 25.71
C ASN A 6 -15.87 6.56 26.40
N ILE A 7 -15.86 6.55 27.73
CA ILE A 7 -16.66 5.61 28.55
C ILE A 7 -18.16 5.89 28.42
N GLN A 8 -18.52 7.15 28.12
CA GLN A 8 -19.90 7.59 27.96
C GLN A 8 -20.17 7.93 26.49
N MET A 9 -21.19 7.29 25.93
CA MET A 9 -21.70 7.62 24.59
C MET A 9 -22.31 9.03 24.59
N LYS A 10 -22.08 9.75 23.49
CA LYS A 10 -22.71 11.05 23.26
C LYS A 10 -24.10 10.88 22.67
N LEU A 11 -24.92 11.93 22.79
CA LEU A 11 -26.27 11.93 22.24
C LEU A 11 -26.21 11.72 20.71
N GLY A 12 -26.89 10.69 20.22
CA GLY A 12 -26.92 10.34 18.79
C GLY A 12 -25.74 9.51 18.30
N GLU A 13 -24.84 9.07 19.16
CA GLU A 13 -23.80 8.08 18.85
C GLU A 13 -24.42 6.68 18.74
N ILE A 14 -23.98 5.92 17.74
CA ILE A 14 -24.39 4.52 17.53
C ILE A 14 -23.30 3.64 18.14
N ASP A 15 -23.69 2.71 19.02
CA ASP A 15 -22.73 1.74 19.54
C ASP A 15 -22.14 0.90 18.41
N VAL A 16 -20.84 0.63 18.47
CA VAL A 16 -20.11 -0.12 17.44
C VAL A 16 -20.76 -1.49 17.17
N SER A 17 -21.38 -2.13 18.17
CA SER A 17 -22.13 -3.39 18.00
C SER A 17 -23.37 -3.27 17.10
N GLN A 18 -23.95 -2.08 17.00
CA GLN A 18 -25.21 -1.82 16.29
C GLN A 18 -25.00 -1.27 14.88
N ILE A 19 -23.77 -0.97 14.49
CA ILE A 19 -23.45 -0.50 13.14
C ILE A 19 -23.80 -1.60 12.13
N LYS A 20 -24.61 -1.25 11.13
CA LYS A 20 -25.07 -2.16 10.09
C LYS A 20 -24.24 -1.99 8.82
N PHE A 21 -23.73 -3.10 8.30
CA PHE A 21 -22.96 -3.15 7.07
C PHE A 21 -23.72 -3.88 5.97
N ASP A 22 -23.58 -3.42 4.73
CA ASP A 22 -24.08 -4.15 3.57
C ASP A 22 -23.17 -5.35 3.27
N LEU A 23 -23.72 -6.55 3.45
CA LEU A 23 -23.04 -7.82 3.21
C LEU A 23 -22.81 -8.12 1.72
N ARG A 24 -23.51 -7.43 0.82
CA ARG A 24 -23.38 -7.59 -0.63
C ARG A 24 -22.37 -6.61 -1.22
N SER A 25 -21.87 -5.66 -0.43
CA SER A 25 -20.92 -4.70 -0.93
C SER A 25 -19.64 -5.38 -1.40
N ARG A 26 -19.22 -5.04 -2.61
CA ARG A 26 -17.95 -5.49 -3.19
C ARG A 26 -16.77 -4.65 -2.69
N ASP A 27 -17.06 -3.46 -2.18
CA ASP A 27 -16.07 -2.55 -1.60
C ASP A 27 -15.41 -3.19 -0.37
N ASP A 28 -14.20 -2.75 -0.09
CA ASP A 28 -13.37 -3.25 0.99
C ASP A 28 -13.67 -2.54 2.31
N ILE A 29 -14.13 -1.28 2.28
CA ILE A 29 -14.46 -0.51 3.51
C ILE A 29 -15.44 -1.28 4.41
N PRO A 30 -16.62 -1.78 3.94
CA PRO A 30 -17.55 -2.50 4.81
C PRO A 30 -16.98 -3.80 5.38
N LYS A 31 -16.06 -4.46 4.66
CA LYS A 31 -15.41 -5.70 5.12
C LYS A 31 -14.42 -5.39 6.25
N VAL A 32 -13.59 -4.36 6.07
CA VAL A 32 -12.63 -3.88 7.07
C VAL A 32 -13.35 -3.43 8.33
N LEU A 33 -14.39 -2.59 8.19
CA LEU A 33 -15.17 -2.10 9.33
C LEU A 33 -15.88 -3.23 10.07
N ARG A 34 -16.32 -4.30 9.38
CA ARG A 34 -16.88 -5.47 10.03
C ARG A 34 -15.84 -6.27 10.83
N GLY A 35 -14.61 -6.37 10.32
CA GLY A 35 -13.49 -6.95 11.07
C GLY A 35 -13.21 -6.17 12.36
N LEU A 36 -13.20 -4.84 12.27
CA LEU A 36 -13.08 -3.96 13.43
C LEU A 36 -14.25 -4.08 14.40
N GLN A 37 -15.49 -4.22 13.90
CA GLN A 37 -16.67 -4.48 14.73
C GLN A 37 -16.52 -5.81 15.50
N TYR A 38 -16.03 -6.86 14.85
CA TYR A 38 -15.77 -8.14 15.52
C TYR A 38 -14.71 -7.99 16.62
N LEU A 39 -13.59 -7.31 16.31
CA LEU A 39 -12.54 -6.98 17.28
C LEU A 39 -13.11 -6.25 18.49
N TYR A 40 -14.04 -5.32 18.26
CA TYR A 40 -14.66 -4.53 19.31
C TYR A 40 -15.61 -5.35 20.20
N LEU A 41 -16.29 -6.34 19.63
CA LEU A 41 -17.24 -7.21 20.35
C LEU A 41 -16.56 -8.28 21.19
N ASP A 42 -15.38 -8.76 20.77
CA ASP A 42 -14.59 -9.72 21.53
C ASP A 42 -13.86 -9.01 22.68
N GLU A 43 -14.43 -9.07 23.87
CA GLU A 43 -13.91 -8.35 25.03
C GLU A 43 -12.48 -8.77 25.40
N ALA A 44 -12.16 -10.07 25.32
CA ALA A 44 -10.85 -10.58 25.68
C ALA A 44 -9.78 -10.12 24.69
N LEU A 45 -10.09 -10.17 23.39
CA LEU A 45 -9.19 -9.67 22.35
C LEU A 45 -9.04 -8.16 22.40
N ARG A 46 -10.14 -7.42 22.58
CA ARG A 46 -10.16 -5.96 22.70
C ARG A 46 -9.29 -5.48 23.87
N GLN A 47 -9.39 -6.13 25.04
CA GLN A 47 -8.57 -5.79 26.20
C GLN A 47 -7.07 -5.99 25.91
N LYS A 48 -6.68 -7.10 25.27
CA LYS A 48 -5.28 -7.36 24.89
C LYS A 48 -4.76 -6.32 23.90
N VAL A 49 -5.54 -6.01 22.87
CA VAL A 49 -5.18 -5.00 21.86
C VAL A 49 -5.02 -3.62 22.50
N PHE A 50 -5.96 -3.20 23.33
CA PHE A 50 -5.86 -1.90 23.99
C PHE A 50 -4.75 -1.84 25.03
N ALA A 51 -4.47 -2.91 25.76
CA ALA A 51 -3.31 -2.97 26.66
C ALA A 51 -1.99 -2.78 25.88
N LEU A 52 -1.87 -3.42 24.72
CA LEU A 52 -0.70 -3.25 23.85
C LEU A 52 -0.59 -1.81 23.33
N LEU A 53 -1.68 -1.24 22.80
CA LEU A 53 -1.71 0.14 22.32
C LEU A 53 -1.42 1.15 23.42
N GLU A 54 -1.93 0.94 24.64
CA GLU A 54 -1.61 1.80 25.78
C GLU A 54 -0.12 1.73 26.13
N SER A 55 0.46 0.53 26.14
CA SER A 55 1.87 0.35 26.51
C SER A 55 2.86 1.03 25.55
N GLU A 56 2.53 1.10 24.26
CA GLU A 56 3.42 1.56 23.20
C GLU A 56 3.11 3.01 22.75
N ILE A 57 1.82 3.40 22.74
CA ILE A 57 1.36 4.70 22.20
C ILE A 57 0.99 5.69 23.31
N ALA A 58 0.51 5.24 24.47
CA ALA A 58 0.08 6.18 25.50
C ALA A 58 1.29 6.90 26.12
N PRO A 59 1.26 8.24 26.22
CA PRO A 59 2.35 8.96 26.85
C PRO A 59 2.48 8.56 28.33
N LYS A 60 3.71 8.39 28.81
CA LYS A 60 4.02 8.15 30.24
C LYS A 60 3.67 9.34 31.16
N VAL A 61 3.25 10.47 30.58
CA VAL A 61 2.97 11.74 31.27
C VAL A 61 1.56 11.72 31.87
N ASP A 62 1.43 12.34 33.04
CA ASP A 62 0.24 12.36 33.88
C ASP A 62 -1.06 12.66 33.10
N LYS A 63 -2.06 11.78 33.25
CA LYS A 63 -3.34 11.84 32.53
C LYS A 63 -4.24 13.00 33.02
N ARG A 64 -3.88 13.71 34.11
CA ARG A 64 -4.71 14.75 34.75
C ARG A 64 -4.62 16.15 34.14
N THR A 65 -3.64 16.46 33.28
CA THR A 65 -3.47 17.81 32.70
C THR A 65 -3.20 17.77 31.18
N GLY A 66 -3.97 18.54 30.39
CA GLY A 66 -3.71 18.78 28.96
C GLY A 66 -4.89 18.49 28.01
N ARG A 67 -4.75 18.91 26.74
CA ARG A 67 -5.76 18.76 25.68
C ARG A 67 -6.06 17.26 25.41
N PRO A 68 -7.33 16.85 25.25
CA PRO A 68 -7.66 15.49 24.86
C PRO A 68 -7.16 15.24 23.42
N GLY A 69 -6.36 14.19 23.26
CA GLY A 69 -5.90 13.73 21.96
C GLY A 69 -6.93 12.80 21.30
N MET A 70 -6.60 12.34 20.09
CA MET A 70 -7.37 11.28 19.42
C MET A 70 -7.38 9.99 20.27
N THR A 71 -8.51 9.30 20.31
CA THR A 71 -8.66 8.06 21.09
C THR A 71 -7.84 6.93 20.48
N LEU A 72 -7.36 5.97 21.28
CA LEU A 72 -6.61 4.81 20.75
C LEU A 72 -7.45 4.00 19.76
N TRP A 73 -8.76 3.88 20.01
CA TRP A 73 -9.70 3.28 19.07
C TRP A 73 -9.68 4.00 17.71
N SER A 74 -9.84 5.32 17.71
CA SER A 74 -9.81 6.09 16.47
C SER A 74 -8.48 5.95 15.72
N ILE A 75 -7.36 5.92 16.44
CA ILE A 75 -6.02 5.74 15.85
C ILE A 75 -5.91 4.37 15.17
N LEU A 76 -6.35 3.31 15.86
CA LEU A 76 -6.37 1.96 15.32
C LEU A 76 -7.23 1.87 14.06
N VAL A 77 -8.48 2.37 14.12
CA VAL A 77 -9.41 2.36 12.98
C VAL A 77 -8.80 3.07 11.77
N CYS A 78 -8.28 4.29 11.95
CA CYS A 78 -7.65 5.04 10.86
C CYS A 78 -6.39 4.36 10.31
N GLY A 79 -5.58 3.75 11.17
CA GLY A 79 -4.39 3.01 10.77
C GLY A 79 -4.71 1.77 9.94
N VAL A 80 -5.67 0.97 10.41
CA VAL A 80 -6.14 -0.23 9.70
C VAL A 80 -6.72 0.16 8.35
N LEU A 81 -7.59 1.18 8.28
CA LEU A 81 -8.14 1.64 7.00
C LEU A 81 -7.06 2.11 6.03
N ARG A 82 -6.05 2.84 6.52
CA ARG A 82 -4.96 3.31 5.67
C ARG A 82 -4.20 2.15 5.04
N LEU A 83 -3.89 1.12 5.85
CA LEU A 83 -3.10 -0.02 5.42
C LEU A 83 -3.90 -1.00 4.56
N ASP A 84 -5.09 -1.37 4.99
CA ASP A 84 -5.93 -2.37 4.31
C ASP A 84 -6.44 -1.86 2.95
N LEU A 85 -6.75 -0.56 2.86
CA LEU A 85 -7.13 0.06 1.58
C LEU A 85 -5.92 0.55 0.78
N ASN A 86 -4.72 0.48 1.35
CA ASN A 86 -3.49 1.01 0.77
C ASN A 86 -3.63 2.46 0.26
N VAL A 87 -4.21 3.33 1.09
CA VAL A 87 -4.49 4.73 0.76
C VAL A 87 -3.45 5.67 1.37
N ASP A 88 -3.26 6.83 0.73
CA ASP A 88 -2.48 7.92 1.29
C ASP A 88 -3.24 8.69 2.39
N TYR A 89 -2.57 9.65 3.03
CA TYR A 89 -3.16 10.44 4.11
C TYR A 89 -4.24 11.39 3.62
N ASP A 90 -4.17 11.88 2.39
CA ASP A 90 -5.19 12.75 1.79
C ASP A 90 -6.50 11.99 1.60
N ARG A 91 -6.42 10.78 1.05
CA ARG A 91 -7.58 9.92 0.87
C ARG A 91 -8.14 9.45 2.20
N LEU A 92 -7.29 9.11 3.17
CA LEU A 92 -7.73 8.80 4.53
C LEU A 92 -8.47 9.98 5.16
N HIS A 93 -7.94 11.20 5.01
CA HIS A 93 -8.54 12.42 5.55
C HIS A 93 -9.93 12.69 4.97
N GLU A 94 -10.10 12.50 3.67
CA GLU A 94 -11.42 12.62 3.02
C GLU A 94 -12.39 11.54 3.52
N LEU A 95 -11.96 10.27 3.56
CA LEU A 95 -12.79 9.16 4.01
C LEU A 95 -13.28 9.37 5.45
N VAL A 96 -12.37 9.67 6.36
CA VAL A 96 -12.68 9.87 7.78
C VAL A 96 -13.66 11.02 8.00
N ASN A 97 -13.61 12.06 7.18
CA ASN A 97 -14.46 13.23 7.33
C ASN A 97 -15.81 13.11 6.63
N GLN A 98 -15.93 12.36 5.53
CA GLN A 98 -17.15 12.31 4.71
C GLN A 98 -17.88 10.98 4.77
N HIS A 99 -17.20 9.87 5.05
CA HIS A 99 -17.81 8.55 4.97
C HIS A 99 -18.63 8.26 6.24
N LYS A 100 -19.96 8.33 6.12
CA LYS A 100 -20.90 8.21 7.25
C LYS A 100 -20.65 7.01 8.16
N THR A 101 -20.58 5.79 7.62
CA THR A 101 -20.38 4.57 8.43
C THR A 101 -19.01 4.54 9.11
N LEU A 102 -18.02 5.22 8.54
CA LEU A 102 -16.70 5.33 9.16
C LEU A 102 -16.75 6.34 10.31
N ARG A 103 -17.45 7.46 10.15
CA ARG A 103 -17.71 8.41 11.23
C ARG A 103 -18.45 7.75 12.40
N GLU A 104 -19.45 6.92 12.11
CA GLU A 104 -20.14 6.10 13.12
C GLU A 104 -19.14 5.18 13.85
N MET A 105 -18.26 4.47 13.13
CA MET A 105 -17.22 3.62 13.73
C MET A 105 -16.24 4.40 14.61
N LEU A 106 -15.99 5.67 14.29
CA LEU A 106 -15.11 6.56 15.05
C LEU A 106 -15.81 7.21 16.26
N GLY A 107 -17.09 6.92 16.49
CA GLY A 107 -17.87 7.45 17.61
C GLY A 107 -18.43 8.87 17.38
N HIS A 108 -18.59 9.28 16.12
CA HIS A 108 -19.32 10.53 15.82
C HIS A 108 -20.82 10.24 15.79
N GLY A 109 -21.56 11.05 16.56
CA GLY A 109 -23.01 11.00 16.57
C GLY A 109 -23.65 11.91 15.53
N LEU A 110 -24.99 11.89 15.48
CA LEU A 110 -25.82 12.68 14.57
C LEU A 110 -25.54 14.20 14.59
N TYR A 111 -25.00 14.72 15.70
CA TYR A 111 -24.73 16.15 15.90
C TYR A 111 -23.25 16.53 15.73
N ASP A 112 -22.41 15.58 15.32
CA ASP A 112 -20.97 15.78 15.21
C ASP A 112 -20.51 16.04 13.76
N ASP A 113 -21.42 16.34 12.83
CA ASP A 113 -21.09 16.58 11.41
C ASP A 113 -20.09 17.73 11.21
N ASP A 114 -20.12 18.74 12.08
CA ASP A 114 -19.18 19.85 12.05
C ASP A 114 -17.78 19.48 12.58
N LYS A 115 -17.64 18.36 13.30
CA LYS A 115 -16.37 17.91 13.86
C LYS A 115 -15.55 17.21 12.79
N LYS A 116 -14.60 17.94 12.22
CA LYS A 116 -13.66 17.42 11.22
C LYS A 116 -12.31 17.12 11.85
N TYR A 117 -11.69 16.04 11.38
CA TYR A 117 -10.29 15.74 11.66
C TYR A 117 -9.42 16.65 10.81
N ALA A 118 -8.40 17.24 11.40
CA ALA A 118 -7.36 17.94 10.66
C ALA A 118 -6.39 16.93 10.05
N TYR A 119 -5.88 17.22 8.85
CA TYR A 119 -4.92 16.37 8.14
C TYR A 119 -3.73 16.00 9.01
N GLN A 120 -3.06 17.00 9.58
CA GLN A 120 -1.87 16.78 10.41
C GLN A 120 -2.16 15.91 11.65
N THR A 121 -3.37 16.02 12.22
CA THR A 121 -3.77 15.18 13.35
C THR A 121 -3.84 13.70 12.96
N LEU A 122 -4.29 13.38 11.74
CA LEU A 122 -4.30 12.00 11.26
C LEU A 122 -2.87 11.51 11.02
N VAL A 123 -2.03 12.30 10.36
CA VAL A 123 -0.62 11.96 10.10
C VAL A 123 0.11 11.68 11.42
N ASP A 124 0.04 12.59 12.38
CA ASP A 124 0.78 12.50 13.64
C ASP A 124 0.31 11.33 14.51
N ASN A 125 -0.97 10.96 14.46
CA ASN A 125 -1.48 9.89 15.31
C ASN A 125 -1.42 8.52 14.65
N VAL A 126 -1.68 8.40 13.35
CA VAL A 126 -1.59 7.13 12.63
C VAL A 126 -0.14 6.69 12.47
N SER A 127 0.81 7.62 12.34
CA SER A 127 2.25 7.32 12.29
C SER A 127 2.81 6.70 13.57
N LEU A 128 2.06 6.73 14.69
CA LEU A 128 2.44 6.06 15.93
C LEU A 128 2.34 4.55 15.84
N LEU A 129 1.60 4.03 14.85
CA LEU A 129 1.54 2.61 14.55
C LEU A 129 2.79 2.21 13.77
N THR A 130 3.89 1.99 14.50
CA THR A 130 5.15 1.55 13.90
C THR A 130 5.02 0.14 13.31
N PRO A 131 5.88 -0.25 12.35
CA PRO A 131 5.86 -1.60 11.80
C PRO A 131 5.94 -2.70 12.85
N GLU A 132 6.73 -2.51 13.91
CA GLU A 132 6.90 -3.46 15.00
C GLU A 132 5.62 -3.59 15.85
N LEU A 133 4.94 -2.48 16.10
CA LEU A 133 3.67 -2.48 16.80
C LEU A 133 2.57 -3.14 15.96
N LEU A 134 2.53 -2.84 14.66
CA LEU A 134 1.60 -3.46 13.73
C LEU A 134 1.80 -4.97 13.64
N ASP A 135 3.04 -5.46 13.64
CA ASP A 135 3.31 -6.89 13.65
C ASP A 135 2.79 -7.57 14.93
N LYS A 136 3.05 -7.00 16.11
CA LYS A 136 2.50 -7.50 17.39
C LYS A 136 0.98 -7.51 17.39
N LEU A 137 0.34 -6.45 16.88
CA LEU A 137 -1.11 -6.37 16.76
C LEU A 137 -1.64 -7.45 15.80
N ASN A 138 -0.98 -7.63 14.66
CA ASN A 138 -1.36 -8.62 13.67
C ASN A 138 -1.30 -10.04 14.26
N GLN A 139 -0.23 -10.39 14.98
CA GLN A 139 -0.12 -11.69 15.66
C GLN A 139 -1.31 -11.93 16.61
N LEU A 140 -1.63 -10.96 17.47
CA LEU A 140 -2.77 -11.06 18.41
C LEU A 140 -4.11 -11.21 17.68
N ILE A 141 -4.34 -10.44 16.63
CA ILE A 141 -5.60 -10.45 15.87
C ILE A 141 -5.74 -11.76 15.10
N VAL A 142 -4.66 -12.27 14.49
CA VAL A 142 -4.65 -13.54 13.76
C VAL A 142 -4.91 -14.71 14.71
N GLU A 143 -4.29 -14.72 15.89
CA GLU A 143 -4.56 -15.72 16.93
C GLU A 143 -6.04 -15.73 17.35
N GLY A 144 -6.64 -14.56 17.58
CA GLY A 144 -8.07 -14.43 17.86
C GLY A 144 -8.95 -14.88 16.68
N GLY A 145 -8.56 -14.54 15.45
CA GLY A 145 -9.26 -14.91 14.22
C GLY A 145 -9.22 -16.41 13.92
N HIS A 146 -8.16 -17.12 14.31
CA HIS A 146 -8.06 -18.57 14.16
C HIS A 146 -9.19 -19.32 14.86
N ILE A 147 -9.73 -18.79 15.96
CA ILE A 147 -10.86 -19.37 16.69
C ILE A 147 -12.13 -19.33 15.84
N VAL A 148 -12.34 -18.25 15.09
CA VAL A 148 -13.53 -18.04 14.25
C VAL A 148 -13.50 -18.91 12.98
N VAL A 149 -12.32 -19.05 12.38
CA VAL A 149 -12.15 -19.74 11.10
C VAL A 149 -12.08 -21.27 11.27
N LYS A 150 -11.66 -21.78 12.43
CA LYS A 150 -11.58 -23.24 12.69
C LYS A 150 -12.96 -23.87 12.89
N LYS A 151 -13.60 -24.23 11.77
CA LYS A 151 -14.55 -25.36 11.71
C LYS A 151 -13.89 -26.70 11.31
N GLY A 152 -12.56 -26.76 11.24
CA GLY A 152 -11.79 -27.99 10.97
C GLY A 152 -10.32 -27.87 11.39
N GLU A 153 -9.70 -28.99 11.75
CA GLU A 153 -8.33 -29.09 12.28
C GLU A 153 -7.21 -28.82 11.25
N SER A 154 -7.54 -28.56 9.99
CA SER A 154 -6.54 -28.34 8.94
C SER A 154 -5.86 -26.97 9.03
N ALA A 155 -4.53 -26.94 8.87
CA ALA A 155 -3.75 -25.70 8.77
C ALA A 155 -4.30 -24.79 7.65
N LEU A 156 -4.54 -23.51 7.97
CA LEU A 156 -4.99 -22.52 6.99
C LEU A 156 -3.87 -22.24 5.98
N ARG A 157 -4.09 -22.61 4.73
CA ARG A 157 -3.21 -22.28 3.61
C ARG A 157 -3.79 -21.06 2.88
N GLY A 158 -3.40 -19.86 3.32
CA GLY A 158 -3.69 -18.61 2.61
C GLY A 158 -2.61 -18.32 1.58
N ARG A 159 -2.99 -17.99 0.33
CA ARG A 159 -2.11 -17.33 -0.63
C ARG A 159 -2.40 -15.85 -0.55
N CYS A 160 -1.46 -15.08 -0.02
CA CYS A 160 -1.49 -13.63 -0.10
C CYS A 160 -0.62 -13.22 -1.29
N ASP A 161 -1.16 -12.44 -2.22
CA ASP A 161 -0.36 -11.75 -3.22
C ASP A 161 0.44 -10.68 -2.47
N SER A 162 1.68 -10.99 -2.10
CA SER A 162 2.60 -9.98 -1.58
C SER A 162 2.85 -8.94 -2.67
N PHE A 163 2.99 -7.67 -2.30
CA PHE A 163 3.52 -6.65 -3.19
C PHE A 163 4.73 -7.20 -3.94
N VAL A 164 4.79 -6.95 -5.26
CA VAL A 164 5.93 -7.36 -6.09
C VAL A 164 7.19 -6.82 -5.40
N VAL A 165 7.96 -7.72 -4.80
CA VAL A 165 9.29 -7.40 -4.25
C VAL A 165 10.03 -6.63 -5.33
N GLU A 166 10.72 -5.54 -4.97
CA GLU A 166 11.64 -4.82 -5.84
C GLU A 166 12.62 -5.82 -6.45
N THR A 167 12.20 -6.41 -7.56
CA THR A 167 13.08 -7.10 -8.46
C THR A 167 13.76 -5.98 -9.20
N ASP A 168 15.08 -6.03 -9.35
CA ASP A 168 15.84 -5.03 -10.10
C ASP A 168 15.37 -5.00 -11.57
N VAL A 169 14.28 -4.27 -11.83
CA VAL A 169 13.64 -4.13 -13.13
C VAL A 169 14.48 -3.11 -13.88
N HIS A 170 15.23 -3.61 -14.84
CA HIS A 170 16.08 -2.76 -15.67
C HIS A 170 15.20 -1.87 -16.54
N PHE A 171 15.63 -0.62 -16.80
CA PHE A 171 14.89 0.31 -17.66
C PHE A 171 14.51 -0.35 -19.00
N PRO A 172 13.24 -0.24 -19.45
CA PRO A 172 12.72 -0.99 -20.58
C PRO A 172 13.28 -0.44 -21.89
N THR A 173 14.38 -1.02 -22.35
CA THR A 173 14.87 -0.82 -23.72
C THR A 173 14.44 -2.02 -24.57
N ASP A 174 14.22 -1.81 -25.87
CA ASP A 174 13.84 -2.89 -26.80
C ASP A 174 14.79 -4.09 -26.71
N ILE A 175 16.09 -3.83 -26.49
CA ILE A 175 17.11 -4.86 -26.35
C ILE A 175 16.96 -5.64 -25.02
N ASN A 176 16.61 -4.95 -23.92
CA ASN A 176 16.35 -5.60 -22.63
C ASN A 176 15.05 -6.44 -22.71
N LEU A 177 13.98 -5.89 -23.29
CA LEU A 177 12.71 -6.59 -23.49
C LEU A 177 12.88 -7.84 -24.35
N LEU A 178 13.63 -7.74 -25.45
CA LEU A 178 13.93 -8.89 -26.31
C LEU A 178 14.72 -9.97 -25.55
N TRP A 179 15.71 -9.56 -24.75
CA TRP A 179 16.47 -10.50 -23.93
C TRP A 179 15.59 -11.19 -22.89
N ASP A 180 14.70 -10.47 -22.21
CA ASP A 180 13.78 -11.06 -21.23
C ASP A 180 12.81 -12.04 -21.89
N ALA A 181 12.20 -11.66 -23.02
CA ALA A 181 11.31 -12.51 -23.79
C ALA A 181 12.01 -13.80 -24.27
N MET A 182 13.17 -13.68 -24.90
CA MET A 182 13.92 -14.85 -25.38
C MET A 182 14.45 -15.72 -24.24
N ARG A 183 14.93 -15.11 -23.13
CA ARG A 183 15.36 -15.86 -21.95
C ARG A 183 14.22 -16.71 -21.40
N LYS A 184 13.01 -16.13 -21.29
CA LYS A 184 11.84 -16.84 -20.79
C LYS A 184 11.36 -17.92 -21.77
N ALA A 185 11.27 -17.62 -23.06
CA ALA A 185 10.91 -18.61 -24.07
C ALA A 185 11.84 -19.83 -24.03
N ILE A 186 13.16 -19.63 -24.09
CA ILE A 186 14.15 -20.71 -24.06
C ILE A 186 14.08 -21.50 -22.73
N THR A 187 13.91 -20.80 -21.59
CA THR A 187 13.85 -21.47 -20.28
C THR A 187 12.59 -22.32 -20.15
N LEU A 188 11.43 -21.81 -20.55
CA LEU A 188 10.16 -22.54 -20.48
C LEU A 188 10.14 -23.73 -21.43
N THR A 189 10.64 -23.57 -22.66
CA THR A 189 10.75 -24.68 -23.61
C THR A 189 11.68 -25.77 -23.07
N ALA A 190 12.81 -25.41 -22.44
CA ALA A 190 13.71 -26.38 -21.84
C ALA A 190 13.06 -27.16 -20.68
N LEU A 191 12.32 -26.46 -19.80
CA LEU A 191 11.59 -27.09 -18.71
C LEU A 191 10.49 -28.03 -19.22
N TRP A 192 9.78 -27.66 -20.29
CA TRP A 192 8.80 -28.53 -20.93
C TRP A 192 9.43 -29.76 -21.56
N CYS A 193 10.55 -29.62 -22.26
CA CYS A 193 11.29 -30.77 -22.80
C CYS A 193 11.79 -31.68 -21.68
N GLU A 194 12.27 -31.14 -20.55
CA GLU A 194 12.66 -31.93 -19.38
C GLU A 194 11.47 -32.69 -18.79
N SER A 195 10.30 -32.05 -18.64
CA SER A 195 9.09 -32.73 -18.16
C SER A 195 8.58 -33.84 -19.09
N LEU A 196 8.83 -33.71 -20.39
CA LEU A 196 8.46 -34.68 -21.42
C LEU A 196 9.58 -35.67 -21.75
N GLN A 197 10.70 -35.63 -21.00
CA GLN A 197 11.89 -36.48 -21.21
C GLN A 197 12.52 -36.36 -22.61
N LEU A 198 12.36 -35.21 -23.27
CA LEU A 198 12.93 -34.89 -24.58
C LEU A 198 14.36 -34.34 -24.45
N SER A 199 15.24 -34.72 -25.37
CA SER A 199 16.67 -34.36 -25.33
C SER A 199 17.02 -33.01 -25.97
N ASP A 200 16.08 -32.38 -26.68
CA ASP A 200 16.37 -31.30 -27.64
C ASP A 200 16.94 -30.02 -27.01
N TRP A 201 16.57 -29.75 -25.75
CA TRP A 201 16.94 -28.50 -25.07
C TRP A 201 17.94 -28.66 -23.92
N ARG A 202 18.65 -29.79 -23.84
CA ARG A 202 19.65 -30.05 -22.76
C ARG A 202 20.73 -28.96 -22.63
N GLN A 203 21.08 -28.29 -23.74
CA GLN A 203 22.08 -27.22 -23.77
C GLN A 203 21.50 -25.80 -23.64
N TYR A 204 20.25 -25.63 -23.22
CA TYR A 204 19.60 -24.31 -23.13
C TYR A 204 20.42 -23.28 -22.32
N ARG A 205 21.13 -23.70 -21.25
CA ARG A 205 22.02 -22.83 -20.45
C ARG A 205 23.20 -22.29 -21.27
N TYR A 206 23.73 -23.06 -22.22
CA TYR A 206 24.75 -22.59 -23.14
C TYR A 206 24.16 -21.58 -24.14
N ASN A 207 22.99 -21.89 -24.71
CA ASN A 207 22.29 -21.01 -25.65
C ASN A 207 21.95 -19.65 -25.02
N LEU A 208 21.47 -19.64 -23.77
CA LEU A 208 21.23 -18.42 -22.99
C LEU A 208 22.50 -17.58 -22.80
N ARG A 209 23.66 -18.23 -22.56
CA ARG A 209 24.95 -17.52 -22.44
C ARG A 209 25.38 -16.89 -23.76
N GLN A 210 25.20 -17.58 -24.89
CA GLN A 210 25.50 -17.01 -26.21
C GLN A 210 24.57 -15.84 -26.54
N LEU A 211 23.27 -16.00 -26.29
CA LEU A 211 22.29 -14.95 -26.50
C LEU A 211 22.59 -13.70 -25.65
N LYS A 212 22.99 -13.87 -24.38
CA LYS A 212 23.41 -12.76 -23.51
C LYS A 212 24.65 -12.03 -24.05
N ARG A 213 25.58 -12.74 -24.71
CA ARG A 213 26.74 -12.12 -25.39
C ARG A 213 26.31 -11.29 -26.60
N LEU A 214 25.41 -11.81 -27.42
CA LEU A 214 24.85 -11.10 -28.58
C LEU A 214 24.11 -9.82 -28.16
N MET A 215 23.27 -9.92 -27.12
CA MET A 215 22.58 -8.79 -26.52
C MET A 215 23.56 -7.70 -26.06
N ARG A 216 24.61 -8.07 -25.32
CA ARG A 216 25.65 -7.11 -24.88
C ARG A 216 26.38 -6.45 -26.06
N SER A 217 26.67 -7.22 -27.12
CA SER A 217 27.26 -6.67 -28.34
C SER A 217 26.33 -5.64 -29.00
N ALA A 218 25.04 -5.95 -29.13
CA ALA A 218 24.04 -5.04 -29.67
C ALA A 218 23.91 -3.74 -28.85
N GLN A 219 23.87 -3.84 -27.52
CA GLN A 219 23.85 -2.68 -26.62
C GLN A 219 25.09 -1.79 -26.79
N SER A 220 26.27 -2.40 -26.89
CA SER A 220 27.54 -1.67 -27.08
C SER A 220 27.60 -0.93 -28.42
N LYS A 221 27.04 -1.52 -29.49
CA LYS A 221 26.96 -0.89 -30.82
C LYS A 221 25.96 0.28 -30.83
N LYS A 222 24.79 0.12 -30.21
CA LYS A 222 23.80 1.20 -30.06
C LYS A 222 24.39 2.40 -29.31
N ARG A 223 25.11 2.16 -28.21
CA ARG A 223 25.78 3.21 -27.44
C ARG A 223 26.87 3.94 -28.25
N ARG A 224 27.60 3.23 -29.12
CA ARG A 224 28.60 3.83 -30.02
C ARG A 224 27.96 4.68 -31.12
N LYS A 225 26.83 4.23 -31.68
CA LYS A 225 26.08 4.95 -32.72
C LYS A 225 25.45 6.24 -32.19
N ALA A 226 24.82 6.20 -31.01
CA ALA A 226 24.29 7.38 -30.33
C ALA A 226 25.36 8.45 -30.02
N LYS A 227 26.61 8.04 -29.77
CA LYS A 227 27.74 8.96 -29.56
C LYS A 227 28.24 9.61 -30.86
N ALA A 228 27.98 9.01 -32.01
CA ALA A 228 28.36 9.52 -33.33
C ALA A 228 27.27 10.40 -33.97
N GLU A 229 25.99 10.05 -33.82
CA GLU A 229 24.85 10.82 -34.35
C GLU A 229 24.44 11.99 -33.44
N GLY A 230 24.56 11.84 -32.11
CA GLY A 230 24.18 12.87 -31.13
C GLY A 230 25.00 14.16 -31.14
N GLN A 231 26.16 14.21 -31.81
CA GLN A 231 26.91 15.47 -31.95
C GLN A 231 26.46 16.32 -33.15
N GLN A 232 25.88 15.72 -34.19
CA GLN A 232 25.42 16.43 -35.40
C GLN A 232 23.92 16.74 -35.36
N GLU A 233 23.09 15.83 -34.85
CA GLU A 233 21.63 16.03 -34.79
C GLU A 233 21.22 17.01 -33.67
N ASP A 234 21.86 16.96 -32.49
CA ASP A 234 21.57 17.89 -31.39
C ASP A 234 21.97 19.34 -31.75
N ALA A 235 23.07 19.53 -32.48
CA ALA A 235 23.50 20.86 -32.91
C ALA A 235 22.55 21.49 -33.95
N GLN A 236 22.03 20.69 -34.88
CA GLN A 236 21.06 21.13 -35.88
C GLN A 236 19.68 21.39 -35.26
N MET A 237 19.24 20.56 -34.32
CA MET A 237 17.98 20.76 -33.58
C MET A 237 18.03 21.99 -32.67
N ILE A 238 19.15 22.25 -31.99
CA ILE A 238 19.33 23.45 -31.16
C ILE A 238 19.36 24.72 -32.04
N GLN A 239 20.01 24.69 -33.20
CA GLN A 239 19.99 25.81 -34.15
C GLN A 239 18.60 26.06 -34.75
N ALA A 240 17.86 25.00 -35.10
CA ALA A 240 16.48 25.12 -35.58
C ALA A 240 15.53 25.67 -34.51
N TYR A 241 15.67 25.22 -33.26
CA TYR A 241 14.92 25.77 -32.13
C TYR A 241 15.28 27.25 -31.87
N GLN A 242 16.56 27.61 -31.87
CA GLN A 242 17.01 29.00 -31.66
C GLN A 242 16.50 29.95 -32.77
N ALA A 243 16.52 29.52 -34.03
CA ALA A 243 15.98 30.29 -35.15
C ALA A 243 14.44 30.46 -35.08
N SER A 244 13.72 29.43 -34.62
CA SER A 244 12.27 29.52 -34.41
C SER A 244 11.90 30.48 -33.28
N SER A 245 12.66 30.48 -32.17
CA SER A 245 12.41 31.36 -31.02
C SER A 245 12.74 32.84 -31.26
N GLN A 246 13.61 33.17 -32.22
CA GLN A 246 13.92 34.57 -32.56
C GLN A 246 12.93 35.21 -33.54
N SER A 247 12.12 34.41 -34.25
CA SER A 247 11.18 34.89 -35.27
C SER A 247 9.75 35.13 -34.76
N GLN A 248 9.43 34.75 -33.52
CA GLN A 248 8.06 34.75 -32.99
C GLN A 248 7.76 35.71 -31.83
N ILE A 249 8.61 36.72 -31.56
CA ILE A 249 8.28 37.76 -30.58
C ILE A 249 8.10 39.12 -31.29
N PRO A 250 6.88 39.48 -31.71
CA PRO A 250 6.55 40.88 -31.92
C PRO A 250 6.61 41.57 -30.56
N ARG A 251 7.48 42.58 -30.44
CA ARG A 251 7.55 43.47 -29.28
C ARG A 251 6.19 44.15 -29.09
N LEU A 252 5.46 43.78 -28.04
CA LEU A 252 4.37 44.59 -27.52
C LEU A 252 4.95 45.49 -26.44
N ASN A 253 5.24 46.73 -26.83
CA ASN A 253 5.35 47.86 -25.90
C ASN A 253 3.94 48.22 -25.45
N PHE A 254 3.65 48.09 -24.16
CA PHE A 254 2.90 49.06 -23.35
C PHE A 254 3.30 48.87 -21.89
#